data_AF-A0A929KD18-F1
#
_entry.id   AF-A0A929KD18-F1
#
_cell.length_a   1.000
_cell.length_b   1.000
_cell.length_c   1.000
_cell.angle_alpha   90.00
_cell.angle_beta   90.00
_cell.angle_gamma   90.00
#
_symmetry.space_group_name_H-M   'P 1'
#
loop_
_entity.id
_entity.type
_entity.pdbx_description
1 polymer ?
#
loop_
_entity_poly.entity_id
_entity_poly.type
_entity_poly.pdbx_seq_one_letter_code
_entity_poly.pdbx_strand_id
1 'polypeptide(L)'
;MLEDIKNCTSVVHIIGSFVWMHLDEVLLLLFGGIGAIVVTELLRRYFAKKDQKEQQRRELEHRMKYAKKQLKRCLENVISDWEEPKSDMSIRRKKLCDNGIKLKGVVADHEEYLPTETVKEALDIVREMKETSTLNVLVHNVNKPADEQPDVIFKKRGNRVVERAKELIKIIRL
;
A
#
# COMPACT_ATOMS: atom_id res chain seq x y z
N MET A 1 85.40 2.62 17.80
CA MET A 1 84.58 3.38 18.77
C MET A 1 84.18 4.77 18.27
N LEU A 2 85.08 5.72 17.98
CA LEU A 2 84.68 7.05 17.44
C LEU A 2 84.16 7.00 15.99
N GLU A 3 84.67 6.05 15.18
CA GLU A 3 84.31 5.89 13.77
C GLU A 3 82.93 5.21 13.57
N ASP A 4 82.57 4.29 14.48
CA ASP A 4 81.28 3.60 14.50
C ASP A 4 80.12 4.55 14.85
N ILE A 5 80.36 5.52 15.75
CA ILE A 5 79.38 6.55 16.12
C ILE A 5 79.14 7.51 14.94
N LYS A 6 80.20 7.86 14.19
CA LYS A 6 80.10 8.73 13.01
C LYS A 6 79.30 8.07 11.88
N ASN A 7 79.50 6.77 11.66
CA ASN A 7 78.70 5.98 10.72
C ASN A 7 77.23 5.86 11.15
N CYS A 8 76.96 5.63 12.44
CA CYS A 8 75.57 5.60 12.94
C CYS A 8 74.86 6.95 12.75
N THR A 9 75.54 8.06 13.02
CA THR A 9 74.96 9.41 12.87
C THR A 9 74.65 9.73 11.40
N SER A 10 75.51 9.29 10.48
CA SER A 10 75.33 9.46 9.04
C SER A 10 74.16 8.64 8.50
N VAL A 11 74.02 7.38 8.94
CA VAL A 11 72.90 6.51 8.56
C VAL A 11 71.56 7.07 9.07
N VAL A 12 71.52 7.57 10.31
CA VAL A 12 70.31 8.22 10.86
C VAL A 12 69.93 9.47 10.07
N HIS A 13 70.91 10.27 9.63
CA HIS A 13 70.65 11.46 8.82
C HIS A 13 70.10 11.13 7.42
N ILE A 14 70.62 10.08 6.79
CA ILE A 14 70.16 9.61 5.47
C ILE A 14 68.74 9.05 5.56
N ILE A 15 68.47 8.21 6.57
CA ILE A 15 67.12 7.66 6.80
C ILE A 15 66.13 8.78 7.15
N GLY A 16 66.53 9.73 8.01
CA GLY A 16 65.70 10.88 8.38
C GLY A 16 65.37 11.78 7.18
N SER A 17 66.33 12.00 6.27
CA SER A 17 66.12 12.80 5.06
C SER A 17 65.23 12.08 4.04
N PHE A 18 65.36 10.76 3.91
CA PHE A 18 64.52 9.92 3.05
C PHE A 18 63.07 9.88 3.54
N VAL A 19 62.88 9.70 4.85
CA VAL A 19 61.54 9.73 5.46
C VAL A 19 60.90 11.11 5.31
N TRP A 20 61.67 12.20 5.45
CA TRP A 20 61.16 13.56 5.26
C TRP A 20 60.78 13.85 3.81
N MET A 21 61.60 13.43 2.83
CA MET A 21 61.30 13.64 1.39
C MET A 21 60.04 12.89 0.92
N HIS A 22 59.73 11.73 1.49
CA HIS A 22 58.56 10.94 1.13
C HIS A 22 57.37 11.09 2.09
N LEU A 23 57.51 11.93 3.12
CA LEU A 23 56.46 12.13 4.13
C LEU A 23 55.17 12.65 3.49
N ASP A 24 55.28 13.61 2.56
CA ASP A 24 54.14 14.20 1.86
C ASP A 24 53.43 13.21 0.93
N GLU A 25 54.19 12.34 0.24
CA GLU A 25 53.62 11.28 -0.61
C GLU A 25 52.91 10.20 0.22
N VAL A 26 53.50 9.82 1.36
CA VAL A 26 52.89 8.88 2.30
C VAL A 26 51.65 9.47 2.95
N LEU A 27 51.67 10.76 3.35
CA LEU A 27 50.49 11.47 3.82
C LEU A 27 49.41 11.53 2.72
N LEU A 28 49.75 11.88 1.49
CA LEU A 28 48.80 11.93 0.37
C LEU A 28 48.15 10.57 0.09
N LEU A 29 48.91 9.48 0.17
CA LEU A 29 48.38 8.12 0.01
C LEU A 29 47.47 7.73 1.19
N LEU A 30 47.84 8.08 2.43
CA LEU A 30 47.02 7.79 3.62
C LEU A 30 45.74 8.62 3.64
N PHE A 31 45.82 9.94 3.42
CA PHE A 31 44.66 10.83 3.40
C PHE A 31 43.78 10.62 2.16
N GLY A 32 44.39 10.34 1.00
CA GLY A 32 43.66 9.96 -0.22
C GLY A 32 42.95 8.60 -0.09
N GLY A 33 43.61 7.62 0.54
CA GLY A 33 43.03 6.32 0.85
C GLY A 33 41.86 6.41 1.83
N ILE A 34 42.04 7.13 2.95
CA ILE A 34 40.96 7.37 3.93
C ILE A 34 39.81 8.15 3.28
N GLY A 35 40.11 9.18 2.48
CA GLY A 35 39.10 9.94 1.74
C GLY A 35 38.28 9.07 0.79
N ALA A 36 38.94 8.20 0.01
CA ALA A 36 38.27 7.27 -0.88
C ALA A 36 37.39 6.26 -0.12
N ILE A 37 37.86 5.75 1.03
CA ILE A 37 37.08 4.83 1.89
C ILE A 37 35.83 5.55 2.43
N VAL A 38 35.97 6.77 2.95
CA VAL A 38 34.85 7.57 3.48
C VAL A 38 33.83 7.87 2.39
N VAL A 39 34.26 8.30 1.20
CA VAL A 39 33.36 8.58 0.07
C VAL A 39 32.64 7.30 -0.39
N THR A 40 33.36 6.19 -0.50
CA THR A 40 32.76 4.89 -0.89
C THR A 40 31.73 4.41 0.13
N GLU A 41 32.01 4.57 1.42
CA GLU A 41 31.09 4.18 2.50
C GLU A 41 29.85 5.09 2.56
N LEU A 42 30.02 6.40 2.34
CA LEU A 42 28.90 7.35 2.23
C LEU A 42 28.01 7.02 1.02
N LEU A 43 28.60 6.73 -0.14
CA LEU A 43 27.86 6.31 -1.33
C LEU A 43 27.13 4.98 -1.09
N ARG A 44 27.78 4.00 -0.46
CA ARG A 44 27.15 2.72 -0.08
C ARG A 44 25.91 2.94 0.80
N ARG A 45 26.02 3.77 1.83
CA ARG A 45 24.88 4.10 2.72
C ARG A 45 23.78 4.87 1.99
N TYR A 46 24.14 5.78 1.10
CA TYR A 46 23.18 6.52 0.27
C TYR A 46 22.39 5.58 -0.65
N PHE A 47 23.09 4.70 -1.38
CA PHE A 47 22.45 3.72 -2.26
C PHE A 47 21.60 2.72 -1.48
N ALA A 48 22.09 2.18 -0.36
CA ALA A 48 21.31 1.29 0.50
C ALA A 48 20.01 1.95 0.99
N LYS A 49 20.06 3.23 1.41
CA LYS A 49 18.88 3.98 1.83
C LYS A 49 17.93 4.26 0.66
N LYS A 50 18.46 4.49 -0.55
CA LYS A 50 17.66 4.66 -1.77
C LYS A 50 16.94 3.36 -2.13
N ASP A 51 17.65 2.24 -2.11
CA ASP A 51 17.09 0.91 -2.42
C ASP A 51 16.03 0.50 -1.40
N GLN A 52 16.25 0.78 -0.11
CA GLN A 52 15.24 0.53 0.93
C GLN A 52 13.95 1.33 0.69
N LYS A 53 14.06 2.62 0.32
CA LYS A 53 12.88 3.45 -0.01
C LYS A 53 12.16 2.93 -1.26
N GLU A 54 12.92 2.49 -2.25
CA GLU A 54 12.35 1.94 -3.48
C GLU A 54 11.63 0.60 -3.23
N GLN A 55 12.21 -0.26 -2.39
CA GLN A 55 11.60 -1.51 -1.97
C GLN A 55 10.29 -1.26 -1.20
N GLN A 56 10.28 -0.30 -0.26
CA GLN A 56 9.07 0.11 0.46
C GLN A 56 7.98 0.63 -0.49
N ARG A 57 8.36 1.42 -1.51
CA ARG A 57 7.41 1.89 -2.53
C ARG A 57 6.77 0.73 -3.31
N ARG A 58 7.59 -0.22 -3.79
CA ARG A 58 7.08 -1.40 -4.52
C ARG A 58 6.19 -2.27 -3.65
N GLU A 59 6.54 -2.46 -2.38
CA GLU A 59 5.71 -3.22 -1.44
C GLU A 59 4.37 -2.52 -1.21
N LEU A 60 4.38 -1.20 -1.00
CA LEU A 60 3.16 -0.41 -0.85
C LEU A 60 2.28 -0.48 -2.11
N GLU A 61 2.86 -0.33 -3.30
CA GLU A 61 2.15 -0.47 -4.57
C GLU A 61 1.55 -1.87 -4.74
N HIS A 62 2.29 -2.91 -4.36
CA HIS A 62 1.79 -4.28 -4.39
C HIS A 62 0.61 -4.50 -3.43
N ARG A 63 0.72 -4.00 -2.18
CA ARG A 63 -0.35 -4.07 -1.18
C ARG A 63 -1.59 -3.29 -1.64
N MET A 64 -1.41 -2.08 -2.19
CA MET A 64 -2.51 -1.29 -2.78
C MET A 64 -3.18 -2.03 -3.94
N LYS A 65 -2.40 -2.62 -4.85
CA LYS A 65 -2.95 -3.39 -5.98
C LYS A 65 -3.76 -4.60 -5.49
N TYR A 66 -3.25 -5.29 -4.47
CA TYR A 66 -3.95 -6.40 -3.84
C TYR A 66 -5.26 -5.95 -3.19
N ALA A 67 -5.24 -4.88 -2.40
CA ALA A 67 -6.43 -4.29 -1.78
C ALA A 67 -7.50 -3.92 -2.81
N LYS A 68 -7.10 -3.21 -3.88
CA LYS A 68 -7.99 -2.86 -5.00
C LYS A 68 -8.62 -4.09 -5.65
N LYS A 69 -7.85 -5.17 -5.84
CA LYS A 69 -8.34 -6.42 -6.43
C LYS A 69 -9.38 -7.12 -5.54
N GLN A 70 -9.15 -7.15 -4.23
CA GLN A 70 -10.11 -7.74 -3.29
C GLN A 70 -11.42 -6.93 -3.23
N LEU A 71 -11.31 -5.61 -3.17
CA LEU A 71 -12.46 -4.72 -3.18
C LEU A 71 -13.28 -4.89 -4.47
N LYS A 72 -12.60 -4.86 -5.64
CA LYS A 72 -13.23 -5.09 -6.94
C LYS A 72 -13.98 -6.43 -6.98
N ARG A 73 -13.34 -7.52 -6.56
CA ARG A 73 -13.97 -8.85 -6.52
C ARG A 73 -15.23 -8.86 -5.63
N CYS A 74 -15.19 -8.19 -4.49
CA CYS A 74 -16.33 -8.12 -3.60
C CYS A 74 -17.51 -7.36 -4.24
N LEU A 75 -17.22 -6.27 -4.96
CA LEU A 75 -18.24 -5.51 -5.69
C LEU A 75 -18.80 -6.27 -6.89
N GLU A 76 -17.96 -7.03 -7.62
CA GLU A 76 -18.41 -7.91 -8.71
C GLU A 76 -19.38 -8.98 -8.20
N ASN A 77 -19.15 -9.54 -7.01
CA ASN A 77 -20.08 -10.48 -6.40
C ASN A 77 -21.44 -9.82 -6.08
N VAL A 78 -21.44 -8.57 -5.57
CA VAL A 78 -22.68 -7.81 -5.33
C VAL A 78 -23.50 -7.67 -6.61
N ILE A 79 -22.84 -7.30 -7.71
CA ILE A 79 -23.49 -7.13 -9.01
C ILE A 79 -24.01 -8.48 -9.52
N SER A 80 -23.16 -9.50 -9.53
CA SER A 80 -23.51 -10.84 -10.03
C SER A 80 -24.69 -11.44 -9.27
N ASP A 81 -24.68 -11.34 -7.94
CA ASP A 81 -25.76 -11.89 -7.09
C ASP A 81 -27.08 -11.13 -7.26
N TRP A 82 -27.02 -9.83 -7.56
CA TRP A 82 -28.21 -9.03 -7.84
C TRP A 82 -28.76 -9.26 -9.25
N GLU A 83 -27.89 -9.40 -10.24
CA GLU A 83 -28.27 -9.59 -11.65
C GLU A 83 -28.62 -11.05 -11.96
N GLU A 84 -28.40 -11.98 -11.02
CA GLU A 84 -28.70 -13.40 -11.18
C GLU A 84 -30.17 -13.63 -11.61
N PRO A 85 -30.41 -14.16 -12.82
CA PRO A 85 -31.76 -14.34 -13.32
C PRO A 85 -32.51 -15.39 -12.50
N LYS A 86 -33.78 -15.10 -12.18
CA LYS A 86 -34.72 -15.98 -11.43
C LYS A 86 -34.46 -16.17 -9.94
N SER A 87 -33.54 -15.44 -9.31
CA SER A 87 -33.42 -15.47 -7.86
C SER A 87 -34.60 -14.80 -7.16
N ASP A 88 -35.21 -15.52 -6.21
CA ASP A 88 -36.27 -15.01 -5.32
C ASP A 88 -35.78 -13.77 -4.56
N MET A 89 -36.68 -12.82 -4.31
CA MET A 89 -36.39 -11.58 -3.57
C MET A 89 -35.85 -11.82 -2.16
N SER A 90 -36.29 -12.90 -1.50
CA SER A 90 -35.77 -13.35 -0.20
C SER A 90 -34.29 -13.77 -0.29
N ILE A 91 -33.93 -14.52 -1.34
CA ILE A 91 -32.56 -14.97 -1.61
C ILE A 91 -31.68 -13.75 -1.93
N ARG A 92 -32.16 -12.84 -2.78
CA ARG A 92 -31.47 -11.58 -3.10
C ARG A 92 -31.20 -10.74 -1.86
N ARG A 93 -32.16 -10.65 -0.93
CA ARG A 93 -31.99 -9.97 0.37
C ARG A 93 -30.86 -10.57 1.18
N LYS A 94 -30.85 -11.90 1.32
CA LYS A 94 -29.81 -12.60 2.07
C LYS A 94 -28.43 -12.39 1.45
N LYS A 95 -28.30 -12.59 0.13
CA LYS A 95 -27.05 -12.35 -0.61
C LYS A 95 -26.55 -10.92 -0.47
N LEU A 96 -27.44 -9.93 -0.53
CA LEU A 96 -27.09 -8.53 -0.32
C LEU A 96 -26.57 -8.29 1.10
N CYS A 97 -27.17 -8.90 2.12
CA CYS A 97 -26.66 -8.82 3.49
C CYS A 97 -25.27 -9.46 3.63
N ASP A 98 -25.11 -10.69 3.12
CA ASP A 98 -23.87 -11.45 3.20
C ASP A 98 -22.72 -10.72 2.48
N ASN A 99 -23.00 -10.15 1.30
CA ASN A 99 -22.02 -9.35 0.57
C ASN A 99 -21.70 -8.03 1.27
N GLY A 100 -22.66 -7.42 1.98
CA GLY A 100 -22.42 -6.22 2.78
C GLY A 100 -21.43 -6.48 3.93
N ILE A 101 -21.55 -7.65 4.58
CA ILE A 101 -20.61 -8.09 5.62
C ILE A 101 -19.22 -8.32 5.03
N LYS A 102 -19.13 -9.04 3.91
CA LYS A 102 -17.85 -9.31 3.22
C LYS A 102 -17.17 -8.01 2.77
N LEU A 103 -17.93 -7.10 2.16
CA LEU A 103 -17.42 -5.82 1.69
C LEU A 103 -16.89 -4.97 2.85
N LYS A 104 -17.61 -4.93 3.98
CA LYS A 104 -17.14 -4.27 5.20
C LYS A 104 -15.82 -4.85 5.69
N GLY A 105 -15.69 -6.18 5.72
CA GLY A 105 -14.45 -6.86 6.11
C GLY A 105 -13.29 -6.49 5.20
N VAL A 106 -13.48 -6.58 3.88
CA VAL A 106 -12.44 -6.22 2.89
C VAL A 106 -12.00 -4.77 3.01
N VAL A 107 -12.93 -3.85 3.28
CA VAL A 107 -12.60 -2.43 3.49
C VAL A 107 -11.80 -2.25 4.78
N ALA A 108 -12.21 -2.88 5.88
CA ALA A 108 -11.49 -2.79 7.15
C ALA A 108 -10.08 -3.39 7.09
N ASP A 109 -9.91 -4.53 6.41
CA ASP A 109 -8.63 -5.22 6.26
C ASP A 109 -7.62 -4.43 5.40
N HIS A 110 -8.10 -3.46 4.61
CA HIS A 110 -7.31 -2.78 3.58
C HIS A 110 -7.44 -1.25 3.58
N GLU A 111 -8.04 -0.65 4.61
CA GLU A 111 -8.28 0.80 4.66
C GLU A 111 -6.99 1.62 4.54
N GLU A 112 -5.89 1.12 5.10
CA GLU A 112 -4.57 1.77 5.08
C GLU A 112 -4.01 1.94 3.65
N TYR A 113 -4.38 1.03 2.74
CA TYR A 113 -3.83 0.96 1.39
C TYR A 113 -4.76 1.52 0.32
N LEU A 114 -6.02 1.78 0.67
CA LEU A 114 -7.03 2.25 -0.26
C LEU A 114 -7.13 3.79 -0.21
N PRO A 115 -7.45 4.44 -1.35
CA PRO A 115 -7.76 5.87 -1.35
C PRO A 115 -8.94 6.17 -0.43
N THR A 116 -8.86 7.25 0.35
CA THR A 116 -9.90 7.65 1.32
C THR A 116 -11.29 7.75 0.67
N GLU A 117 -11.37 8.28 -0.55
CA GLU A 117 -12.63 8.39 -1.30
C GLU A 117 -13.22 7.01 -1.65
N THR A 118 -12.36 6.06 -2.02
CA THR A 118 -12.77 4.67 -2.33
C THR A 118 -13.29 3.97 -1.07
N VAL A 119 -12.61 4.15 0.07
CA VAL A 119 -13.04 3.61 1.37
C VAL A 119 -14.40 4.18 1.76
N LYS A 120 -14.56 5.51 1.68
CA LYS A 120 -15.81 6.19 2.01
C LYS A 120 -16.98 5.69 1.15
N GLU A 121 -16.79 5.62 -0.17
CA GLU A 121 -17.83 5.15 -1.08
C GLU A 121 -18.19 3.67 -0.82
N ALA A 122 -17.18 2.81 -0.56
CA ALA A 122 -17.42 1.42 -0.22
C ALA A 122 -18.21 1.26 1.09
N LEU A 123 -17.89 2.06 2.13
CA LEU A 123 -18.63 2.06 3.39
C LEU A 123 -20.06 2.59 3.23
N ASP A 124 -20.26 3.58 2.36
CA ASP A 124 -21.60 4.08 2.03
C ASP A 124 -22.44 3.02 1.31
N ILE A 125 -21.84 2.26 0.40
CA ILE A 125 -22.47 1.09 -0.23
C ILE A 125 -22.83 0.04 0.83
N VAL A 126 -21.92 -0.31 1.75
CA VAL A 126 -22.20 -1.25 2.86
C VAL A 126 -23.38 -0.79 3.71
N ARG A 127 -23.42 0.51 4.05
CA ARG A 127 -24.52 1.09 4.82
C ARG A 127 -25.84 0.97 4.07
N GLU A 128 -25.87 1.33 2.79
CA GLU A 128 -27.07 1.23 1.96
C GLU A 128 -27.53 -0.23 1.77
N MET A 129 -26.58 -1.17 1.63
CA MET A 129 -26.87 -2.61 1.59
C MET A 129 -27.52 -3.08 2.89
N LYS A 130 -27.01 -2.64 4.05
CA LYS A 130 -27.61 -2.93 5.35
C LYS A 130 -29.00 -2.34 5.46
N GLU A 131 -29.20 -1.06 5.12
CA GLU A 131 -30.52 -0.44 5.16
C GLU A 131 -31.52 -1.12 4.20
N THR A 132 -31.03 -1.63 3.08
CA THR A 132 -31.82 -2.35 2.08
C THR A 132 -32.15 -3.78 2.51
N SER A 133 -31.22 -4.50 3.14
CA SER A 133 -31.47 -5.86 3.66
C SER A 133 -32.30 -5.85 4.95
N THR A 134 -32.09 -4.84 5.79
CA THR A 134 -32.82 -4.60 7.05
C THR A 134 -34.07 -3.75 6.83
N LEU A 135 -34.66 -3.79 5.62
CA LEU A 135 -36.00 -3.28 5.35
C LEU A 135 -37.01 -4.17 6.14
N ASN A 136 -36.95 -4.03 7.46
CA ASN A 136 -37.80 -4.65 8.45
C ASN A 136 -39.16 -3.97 8.34
N VAL A 137 -40.18 -4.78 8.06
CA VAL A 137 -41.43 -4.76 8.81
C VAL A 137 -42.06 -3.36 8.98
N LEU A 138 -42.41 -2.69 7.88
CA LEU A 138 -43.31 -1.53 7.93
C LEU A 138 -44.42 -1.57 6.87
N VAL A 139 -44.77 -2.78 6.43
CA VAL A 139 -45.98 -3.00 5.63
C VAL A 139 -46.71 -4.23 6.17
N HIS A 140 -47.22 -4.11 7.39
CA HIS A 140 -48.46 -4.78 7.77
C HIS A 140 -49.70 -4.02 7.24
N ASN A 141 -49.52 -2.92 6.50
CA ASN A 141 -50.62 -2.12 5.98
C ASN A 141 -50.94 -2.52 4.53
N VAL A 142 -52.01 -3.30 4.39
CA VAL A 142 -52.60 -3.84 3.15
C VAL A 142 -53.10 -2.75 2.17
N ASN A 143 -52.91 -1.45 2.45
CA ASN A 143 -53.52 -0.34 1.69
C ASN A 143 -52.53 0.69 1.10
N LYS A 144 -51.25 0.35 0.95
CA LYS A 144 -50.29 1.25 0.30
C LYS A 144 -50.33 1.13 -1.23
N PRO A 145 -50.14 2.23 -1.99
CA PRO A 145 -50.10 2.20 -3.44
C PRO A 145 -48.97 1.30 -3.95
N ALA A 146 -49.09 0.78 -5.17
CA ALA A 146 -48.23 -0.30 -5.70
C ALA A 146 -46.72 0.06 -5.72
N ASP A 147 -46.39 1.34 -5.79
CA ASP A 147 -45.04 1.91 -5.75
C ASP A 147 -44.41 1.93 -4.35
N GLU A 148 -45.21 1.79 -3.29
CA GLU A 148 -44.78 1.72 -1.90
C GLU A 148 -44.68 0.28 -1.35
N GLN A 149 -44.89 -0.72 -2.19
CA GLN A 149 -44.73 -2.11 -1.79
C GLN A 149 -43.27 -2.42 -1.42
N PRO A 150 -43.00 -3.20 -0.34
CA PRO A 150 -41.64 -3.46 0.15
C PRO A 150 -40.68 -4.00 -0.92
N ASP A 151 -41.18 -4.88 -1.79
CA ASP A 151 -40.36 -5.51 -2.82
C ASP A 151 -40.01 -4.54 -3.96
N VAL A 152 -40.90 -3.60 -4.27
CA VAL A 152 -40.62 -2.52 -5.24
C VAL A 152 -39.57 -1.57 -4.69
N ILE A 153 -39.68 -1.19 -3.41
CA ILE A 153 -38.69 -0.35 -2.72
C ILE A 153 -37.34 -1.06 -2.64
N PHE A 154 -37.34 -2.33 -2.22
CA PHE A 154 -36.13 -3.14 -2.14
C PHE A 154 -35.45 -3.25 -3.51
N LYS A 155 -36.21 -3.52 -4.58
CA LYS A 155 -35.68 -3.59 -5.95
C LYS A 155 -35.07 -2.26 -6.39
N LYS A 156 -35.74 -1.13 -6.12
CA LYS A 156 -35.23 0.21 -6.45
C LYS A 156 -33.93 0.53 -5.69
N ARG A 157 -33.86 0.20 -4.40
CA ARG A 157 -32.66 0.42 -3.58
C ARG A 157 -31.50 -0.51 -3.98
N GLY A 158 -31.76 -1.80 -4.18
CA GLY A 158 -30.71 -2.72 -4.61
C GLY A 158 -30.18 -2.42 -6.01
N ASN A 159 -31.02 -1.95 -6.94
CA ASN A 159 -30.53 -1.41 -8.22
C ASN A 159 -29.58 -0.23 -8.02
N ARG A 160 -29.87 0.68 -7.07
CA ARG A 160 -28.99 1.81 -6.76
C ARG A 160 -27.65 1.35 -6.19
N VAL A 161 -27.68 0.40 -5.25
CA VAL A 161 -26.46 -0.23 -4.71
C VAL A 161 -25.61 -0.83 -5.82
N VAL A 162 -26.23 -1.54 -6.77
CA VAL A 162 -25.53 -2.14 -7.91
C VAL A 162 -24.91 -1.10 -8.84
N GLU A 163 -25.63 -0.03 -9.17
CA GLU A 163 -25.08 1.04 -10.00
C GLU A 163 -23.90 1.74 -9.32
N ARG A 164 -24.00 2.03 -8.01
CA ARG A 164 -22.88 2.57 -7.23
C ARG A 164 -21.69 1.60 -7.18
N ALA A 165 -21.95 0.30 -7.02
CA ALA A 165 -20.90 -0.72 -7.07
C ALA A 165 -20.19 -0.74 -8.43
N LYS A 166 -20.94 -0.62 -9.54
CA LYS A 166 -20.37 -0.51 -10.90
C LYS A 166 -19.53 0.76 -11.06
N GLU A 167 -20.00 1.89 -10.55
CA GLU A 167 -19.25 3.16 -10.57
C GLU A 167 -17.96 3.05 -9.76
N LEU A 168 -18.03 2.47 -8.56
CA LEU A 168 -16.84 2.25 -7.73
C LEU A 168 -15.82 1.33 -8.40
N ILE A 169 -16.26 0.26 -9.08
CA ILE A 169 -15.37 -0.59 -9.89
C ILE A 169 -14.68 0.21 -11.00
N LYS A 170 -15.37 1.13 -11.68
CA LYS A 170 -14.76 1.97 -12.73
C LYS A 170 -13.67 2.90 -12.16
N ILE A 171 -13.83 3.36 -10.92
CA ILE A 171 -12.85 4.19 -10.21
C ILE A 171 -11.64 3.36 -9.79
N ILE A 172 -11.86 2.10 -9.39
CA ILE A 172 -10.80 1.13 -9.08
C ILE A 172 -10.14 0.67 -10.40
N ARG A 173 -9.38 1.56 -11.04
CA ARG A 173 -8.49 1.20 -12.17
C ARG A 173 -7.33 0.36 -11.62
N LEU A 174 -7.17 -0.85 -12.16
CA LEU A 174 -6.04 -1.76 -11.92
C LEU A 174 -4.92 -1.51 -12.93
#